data_AF-A0A353T1Q0-F1
#
_entry.id   AF-A0A353T1Q0-F1
#
_cell.length_a   1.000
_cell.length_b   1.000
_cell.length_c   1.000
_cell.angle_alpha   90.00
_cell.angle_beta   90.00
_cell.angle_gamma   90.00
#
_symmetry.space_group_name_H-M   'P 1'
#
loop_
_entity.id
_entity.type
_entity.pdbx_description
1 polymer ?
#
loop_
_entity_poly.entity_id
_entity_poly.type
_entity_poly.pdbx_seq_one_letter_code
_entity_poly.pdbx_strand_id
1 'polypeptide(L)'
;DLPLIPKKRYRYMDRYFRTSGTRGRNMMRGTAATQISIDYCSEEDFVRKYRTAYLIMPAIRLLTDNTPMFEGKPWPGHLVRTKIWDNVDPKRCGSPDGLFDDNFSFHTYAEYLWNMPPVMKPEDGDFVFSGEDRVSDIWGEKRMTPEDVEHIISMTFVDVRLKNYVEIRGADSMPAEYMKAYLALVKGVFFQSEVAKDLLSRYHVTIEDIHKANQSLSRDGYQGKIYGVPADQFTGELLEMAKDHLTNEEEKFLDPFILLVNQKTTLAAEYQKKNLRRILK
;
A
#
# COMPACT_ATOMS: atom_id res chain seq x y z
N ASP A 1 2.33 -8.81 24.64
CA ASP A 1 1.89 -7.46 24.28
C ASP A 1 3.12 -6.66 23.85
N LEU A 2 3.05 -5.92 22.75
CA LEU A 2 4.17 -5.13 22.23
C LEU A 2 4.05 -3.70 22.74
N PRO A 3 5.10 -3.06 23.28
CA PRO A 3 4.98 -1.71 23.84
C PRO A 3 4.65 -0.65 22.77
N LEU A 4 3.97 0.44 23.17
CA LEU A 4 3.80 1.61 22.31
C LEU A 4 5.10 2.42 22.25
N ILE A 5 5.34 3.04 21.10
CA ILE A 5 6.32 4.12 20.99
C ILE A 5 5.87 5.25 21.95
N PRO A 6 6.75 5.76 22.83
CA PRO A 6 6.39 6.71 23.88
C PRO A 6 6.19 8.15 23.36
N LYS A 7 5.32 8.32 22.35
CA LYS A 7 4.87 9.64 21.86
C LYS A 7 3.37 9.78 22.05
N LYS A 8 2.95 11.00 22.40
CA LYS A 8 1.55 11.33 22.70
C LYS A 8 0.59 10.96 21.57
N ARG A 9 0.94 11.26 20.32
CA ARG A 9 0.21 10.86 19.10
C ARG A 9 -0.13 9.37 19.05
N TYR A 10 0.80 8.49 19.43
CA TYR A 10 0.55 7.04 19.43
C TYR A 10 -0.42 6.59 20.53
N ARG A 11 -0.51 7.32 21.66
CA ARG A 11 -1.52 7.03 22.69
C ARG A 11 -2.93 7.34 22.20
N TYR A 12 -3.10 8.45 21.49
CA TYR A 12 -4.39 8.81 20.89
C TYR A 12 -4.80 7.84 19.79
N MET A 13 -3.89 7.52 18.87
CA MET A 13 -4.11 6.52 17.83
C MET A 13 -4.46 5.16 18.43
N ASP A 14 -3.75 4.69 19.47
CA ASP A 14 -4.07 3.41 20.12
C ASP A 14 -5.47 3.39 20.73
N ARG A 15 -5.91 4.50 21.33
CA ARG A 15 -7.27 4.61 21.87
C ARG A 15 -8.31 4.56 20.75
N TYR A 16 -8.07 5.28 19.66
CA TYR A 16 -8.98 5.33 18.51
C TYR A 16 -9.12 3.95 17.83
N PHE A 17 -8.00 3.28 17.56
CA PHE A 17 -7.99 1.99 16.87
C PHE A 17 -8.53 0.81 17.70
N ARG A 18 -9.02 1.06 18.92
CA ARG A 18 -9.82 0.09 19.67
C ARG A 18 -11.24 -0.05 19.13
N THR A 19 -11.75 0.97 18.44
CA THR A 19 -13.16 1.03 18.01
C THR A 19 -13.36 1.20 16.52
N SER A 20 -12.33 1.58 15.74
CA SER A 20 -12.46 1.81 14.30
C SER A 20 -12.37 0.55 13.42
N GLY A 21 -11.83 -0.55 13.96
CA GLY A 21 -11.56 -1.77 13.22
C GLY A 21 -11.00 -2.86 14.13
N THR A 22 -10.62 -3.99 13.56
CA THR A 22 -10.18 -5.16 14.34
C THR A 22 -8.65 -5.29 14.43
N ARG A 23 -7.90 -4.57 13.59
CA ARG A 23 -6.45 -4.74 13.42
C ARG A 23 -5.61 -3.47 13.52
N GLY A 24 -6.20 -2.32 13.88
CA GLY A 24 -5.44 -1.07 14.03
C GLY A 24 -4.29 -1.15 15.03
N ARG A 25 -4.47 -1.87 16.15
CA ARG A 25 -3.37 -2.11 17.12
C ARG A 25 -2.27 -3.04 16.57
N ASN A 26 -2.64 -4.04 15.75
CA ASN A 26 -1.66 -4.89 15.08
C ASN A 26 -0.83 -4.07 14.08
N MET A 27 -1.49 -3.22 13.28
CA MET A 27 -0.82 -2.31 12.35
C MET A 27 0.22 -1.45 13.08
N MET A 28 -0.19 -0.76 14.15
CA MET A 28 0.68 0.19 14.84
C MET A 28 1.90 -0.45 15.50
N ARG A 29 1.78 -1.70 15.96
CA ARG A 29 2.78 -2.31 16.86
C ARG A 29 3.58 -3.43 16.21
N GLY A 30 3.02 -4.09 15.21
CA GLY A 30 3.51 -5.37 14.70
C GLY A 30 3.67 -5.43 13.18
N THR A 31 3.68 -4.29 12.48
CA THR A 31 3.92 -4.25 11.04
C THR A 31 5.12 -3.39 10.68
N ALA A 32 5.79 -3.77 9.60
CA ALA A 32 6.85 -3.00 8.96
C ALA A 32 6.62 -2.99 7.45
N ALA A 33 7.08 -1.95 6.76
CA ALA A 33 6.85 -1.76 5.33
C ALA A 33 8.10 -1.18 4.67
N THR A 34 8.29 -1.50 3.39
CA THR A 34 9.18 -0.73 2.50
C THR A 34 8.30 0.17 1.63
N GLN A 35 8.44 1.48 1.77
CA GLN A 35 7.64 2.46 1.03
C GLN A 35 8.54 3.19 0.04
N ILE A 36 8.08 3.38 -1.19
CA ILE A 36 8.82 4.08 -2.24
C ILE A 36 8.04 5.32 -2.64
N SER A 37 8.72 6.46 -2.65
CA SER A 37 8.20 7.72 -3.15
C SER A 37 8.73 8.00 -4.55
N ILE A 38 7.85 8.39 -5.45
CA ILE A 38 8.17 8.80 -6.83
C ILE A 38 7.63 10.20 -7.11
N ASP A 39 8.41 11.00 -7.83
CA ASP A 39 7.99 12.35 -8.21
C ASP A 39 7.01 12.33 -9.40
N TYR A 40 6.28 13.42 -9.58
CA TYR A 40 5.45 13.68 -10.76
C TYR A 40 5.72 15.09 -11.29
N CYS A 41 5.52 15.30 -12.60
CA CYS A 41 5.80 16.59 -13.25
C CYS A 41 4.56 17.41 -13.62
N SER A 42 3.37 16.80 -13.56
CA SER A 42 2.08 17.44 -13.86
C SER A 42 0.94 16.70 -13.17
N GLU A 43 -0.26 17.27 -13.20
CA GLU A 43 -1.47 16.58 -12.72
C GLU A 43 -1.76 15.30 -13.55
N GLU A 44 -1.60 15.36 -14.87
CA GLU A 44 -1.76 14.20 -15.74
C GLU A 44 -0.76 13.08 -15.40
N ASP A 45 0.51 13.43 -15.14
CA ASP A 45 1.53 12.46 -14.73
C ASP A 45 1.22 11.88 -13.34
N PHE A 46 0.76 12.70 -12.40
CA PHE A 46 0.25 12.24 -11.11
C PHE A 46 -0.88 11.21 -11.29
N VAL A 47 -1.94 11.56 -12.02
CA VAL A 47 -3.13 10.70 -12.18
C VAL A 47 -2.73 9.37 -12.80
N ARG A 48 -1.88 9.39 -13.83
CA ARG A 48 -1.33 8.17 -14.45
C ARG A 48 -0.57 7.32 -13.44
N LYS A 49 0.44 7.88 -12.76
CA LYS A 49 1.26 7.14 -11.78
C LYS A 49 0.42 6.61 -10.62
N TYR A 50 -0.53 7.40 -10.13
CA TYR A 50 -1.39 7.04 -9.02
C TYR A 50 -2.32 5.87 -9.39
N ARG A 51 -3.00 5.94 -10.54
CA ARG A 51 -3.84 4.84 -11.05
C ARG A 51 -3.04 3.58 -11.33
N THR A 52 -1.88 3.70 -11.99
CA THR A 52 -1.00 2.56 -12.26
C THR A 52 -0.53 1.91 -10.95
N ALA A 53 -0.18 2.70 -9.92
CA ALA A 53 0.23 2.16 -8.62
C ALA A 53 -0.88 1.36 -7.92
N TYR A 54 -2.14 1.79 -7.99
CA TYR A 54 -3.27 1.00 -7.51
C TYR A 54 -3.52 -0.25 -8.37
N LEU A 55 -3.46 -0.12 -9.70
CA LEU A 55 -3.63 -1.23 -10.63
C LEU A 55 -2.65 -2.37 -10.36
N ILE A 56 -1.37 -2.06 -10.13
CA ILE A 56 -0.35 -3.09 -9.86
C ILE A 56 -0.23 -3.46 -8.37
N MET A 57 -1.01 -2.84 -7.48
CA MET A 57 -0.91 -3.07 -6.04
C MET A 57 -1.07 -4.54 -5.63
N PRO A 58 -2.00 -5.34 -6.21
CA PRO A 58 -2.07 -6.77 -5.92
C PRO A 58 -0.78 -7.52 -6.25
N ALA A 59 -0.12 -7.18 -7.36
CA ALA A 59 1.17 -7.77 -7.75
C ALA A 59 2.29 -7.37 -6.78
N ILE A 60 2.36 -6.09 -6.39
CA ILE A 60 3.31 -5.62 -5.36
C ILE A 60 3.11 -6.40 -4.06
N ARG A 61 1.88 -6.55 -3.59
CA ARG A 61 1.56 -7.28 -2.35
C ARG A 61 1.97 -8.75 -2.41
N LEU A 62 1.80 -9.42 -3.57
CA LEU A 62 2.21 -10.81 -3.74
C LEU A 62 3.73 -10.96 -3.78
N LEU A 63 4.42 -10.16 -4.61
CA LEU A 63 5.88 -10.19 -4.75
C LEU A 63 6.60 -9.88 -3.44
N THR A 64 5.97 -9.07 -2.59
CA THR A 64 6.52 -8.63 -1.31
C THR A 64 5.97 -9.38 -0.10
N ASP A 65 5.11 -10.40 -0.26
CA ASP A 65 4.50 -11.14 0.84
C ASP A 65 5.56 -11.81 1.74
N ASN A 66 5.80 -11.21 2.91
CA ASN A 66 6.91 -11.54 3.80
C ASN A 66 6.48 -11.66 5.27
N THR A 67 5.21 -12.00 5.50
CA THR A 67 4.66 -12.19 6.85
C THR A 67 4.25 -13.66 7.08
N PRO A 68 5.20 -14.56 7.40
CA PRO A 68 4.93 -16.00 7.58
C PRO A 68 4.21 -16.35 8.89
N MET A 69 4.25 -15.46 9.87
CA MET A 69 3.77 -15.70 11.23
C MET A 69 2.88 -14.54 11.66
N PHE A 70 1.79 -14.85 12.37
CA PHE A 70 0.90 -13.84 12.93
C PHE A 70 0.38 -14.30 14.29
N GLU A 71 0.40 -13.41 15.29
CA GLU A 71 -0.03 -13.72 16.67
C GLU A 71 0.63 -15.00 17.24
N GLY A 72 1.92 -15.18 16.94
CA GLY A 72 2.72 -16.30 17.41
C GLY A 72 2.50 -17.64 16.68
N LYS A 73 1.68 -17.68 15.63
CA LYS A 73 1.37 -18.91 14.88
C LYS A 73 1.69 -18.77 13.39
N PRO A 74 2.00 -19.89 12.69
CA PRO A 74 2.02 -19.91 11.23
C PRO A 74 0.73 -19.35 10.68
N TRP A 75 0.85 -18.44 9.71
CA TRP A 75 -0.31 -17.98 8.97
C TRP A 75 -0.63 -18.95 7.83
N PRO A 76 -1.87 -19.47 7.73
CA PRO A 76 -2.21 -20.49 6.72
C PRO A 76 -2.50 -19.93 5.32
N GLY A 77 -2.66 -18.62 5.18
CA GLY A 77 -2.88 -17.97 3.89
C GLY A 77 -1.70 -17.09 3.48
N HIS A 78 -2.00 -16.03 2.75
CA HIS A 78 -1.01 -15.07 2.26
C HIS A 78 -1.43 -13.62 2.58
N LEU A 79 -0.52 -12.67 2.35
CA LEU A 79 -0.78 -11.23 2.42
C LEU A 79 -1.28 -10.77 3.81
N VAL A 80 -0.67 -11.27 4.89
CA VAL A 80 -1.10 -10.96 6.27
C VAL A 80 -1.14 -9.46 6.53
N ARG A 81 -0.10 -8.72 6.11
CA ARG A 81 -0.02 -7.28 6.34
C ARG A 81 -1.13 -6.54 5.59
N THR A 82 -1.45 -6.94 4.37
CA THR A 82 -2.62 -6.43 3.63
C THR A 82 -3.90 -6.66 4.42
N LYS A 83 -4.13 -7.90 4.90
CA LYS A 83 -5.29 -8.24 5.72
C LYS A 83 -5.37 -7.42 7.01
N ILE A 84 -4.22 -7.09 7.62
CA ILE A 84 -4.15 -6.17 8.76
C ILE A 84 -4.68 -4.80 8.34
N TRP A 85 -4.14 -4.21 7.26
CA TRP A 85 -4.52 -2.89 6.75
C TRP A 85 -5.99 -2.79 6.36
N ASP A 86 -6.54 -3.80 5.69
CA ASP A 86 -7.96 -3.89 5.32
C ASP A 86 -8.90 -3.84 6.55
N ASN A 87 -8.36 -4.11 7.74
CA ASN A 87 -9.10 -4.19 9.01
C ASN A 87 -8.65 -3.13 10.03
N VAL A 88 -7.94 -2.08 9.60
CA VAL A 88 -7.51 -0.97 10.47
C VAL A 88 -8.65 0.03 10.69
N ASP A 89 -9.09 0.68 9.62
CA ASP A 89 -10.11 1.72 9.63
C ASP A 89 -10.58 2.01 8.19
N PRO A 90 -11.82 1.65 7.82
CA PRO A 90 -12.33 1.84 6.48
C PRO A 90 -12.47 3.31 6.07
N LYS A 91 -12.48 4.26 7.02
CA LYS A 91 -12.64 5.70 6.72
C LYS A 91 -11.39 6.35 6.12
N ARG A 92 -10.23 5.68 6.19
CA ARG A 92 -8.93 6.29 5.87
C ARG A 92 -7.88 5.32 5.33
N CYS A 93 -8.23 4.05 5.16
CA CYS A 93 -7.35 3.03 4.57
C CYS A 93 -7.91 2.60 3.21
N GLY A 94 -7.09 1.90 2.41
CA GLY A 94 -7.48 1.44 1.08
C GLY A 94 -7.23 2.51 0.02
N SER A 95 -8.25 2.87 -0.74
CA SER A 95 -8.17 3.79 -1.88
C SER A 95 -9.11 4.99 -1.71
N PRO A 96 -8.80 6.16 -2.28
CA PRO A 96 -9.76 7.24 -2.38
C PRO A 96 -10.92 6.88 -3.32
N ASP A 97 -12.09 7.45 -3.06
CA ASP A 97 -13.26 7.33 -3.93
C ASP A 97 -13.00 7.98 -5.30
N GLY A 98 -13.63 7.47 -6.35
CA GLY A 98 -13.53 8.02 -7.70
C GLY A 98 -12.14 7.95 -8.35
N LEU A 99 -11.20 7.15 -7.81
CA LEU A 99 -9.83 6.97 -8.31
C LEU A 99 -9.75 6.75 -9.84
N PHE A 100 -10.70 5.97 -10.39
CA PHE A 100 -10.73 5.63 -11.81
C PHE A 100 -11.76 6.45 -12.61
N ASP A 101 -12.40 7.43 -12.00
CA ASP A 101 -13.36 8.32 -12.68
C ASP A 101 -12.61 9.33 -13.54
N ASP A 102 -13.15 9.69 -14.71
CA ASP A 102 -12.47 10.54 -15.70
C ASP A 102 -12.02 11.90 -15.15
N ASN A 103 -12.68 12.43 -14.12
CA ASN A 103 -12.38 13.71 -13.47
C ASN A 103 -11.39 13.61 -12.27
N PHE A 104 -10.79 12.45 -12.02
CA PHE A 104 -9.78 12.30 -10.96
C PHE A 104 -8.59 13.25 -11.19
N SER A 105 -8.28 14.06 -10.19
CA SER A 105 -7.37 15.21 -10.29
C SER A 105 -6.83 15.59 -8.90
N PHE A 106 -5.96 16.61 -8.79
CA PHE A 106 -5.58 17.16 -7.50
C PHE A 106 -6.79 17.70 -6.74
N HIS A 107 -7.75 18.29 -7.47
CA HIS A 107 -8.96 18.84 -6.87
C HIS A 107 -9.82 17.76 -6.20
N THR A 108 -10.18 16.70 -6.93
CA THR A 108 -11.02 15.62 -6.37
C THR A 108 -10.29 14.84 -5.28
N TYR A 109 -8.97 14.71 -5.34
CA TYR A 109 -8.19 14.16 -4.23
C TYR A 109 -8.20 15.08 -3.00
N ALA A 110 -8.10 16.40 -3.17
CA ALA A 110 -8.24 17.36 -2.09
C ALA A 110 -9.66 17.34 -1.49
N GLU A 111 -10.71 17.20 -2.30
CA GLU A 111 -12.10 17.03 -1.84
C GLU A 111 -12.28 15.74 -1.04
N TYR A 112 -11.64 14.64 -1.46
CA TYR A 112 -11.60 13.40 -0.67
C TYR A 112 -11.01 13.66 0.72
N LEU A 113 -9.87 14.35 0.81
CA LEU A 113 -9.26 14.72 2.10
C LEU A 113 -10.16 15.66 2.91
N TRP A 114 -10.81 16.62 2.24
CA TRP A 114 -11.70 17.62 2.84
C TRP A 114 -12.89 16.98 3.57
N ASN A 115 -13.38 15.86 3.04
CA ASN A 115 -14.52 15.13 3.60
C ASN A 115 -14.12 13.99 4.57
N MET A 116 -12.83 13.70 4.72
CA MET A 116 -12.33 12.62 5.57
C MET A 116 -12.28 13.04 7.05
N PRO A 117 -12.69 12.19 8.00
CA PRO A 117 -12.52 12.48 9.43
C PRO A 117 -11.09 12.14 9.87
N PRO A 118 -10.23 13.13 10.22
CA PRO A 118 -8.87 12.85 10.69
C PRO A 118 -8.90 12.05 12.00
N VAL A 119 -7.77 11.54 12.48
CA VAL A 119 -7.72 10.89 13.82
C VAL A 119 -7.77 11.95 14.93
N MET A 120 -7.13 13.09 14.69
CA MET A 120 -6.92 14.11 15.70
C MET A 120 -7.07 15.50 15.09
N LYS A 121 -7.53 16.45 15.90
CA LYS A 121 -7.66 17.86 15.55
C LYS A 121 -6.85 18.74 16.50
N PRO A 122 -6.35 19.90 16.03
CA PRO A 122 -5.66 20.85 16.89
C PRO A 122 -6.62 21.48 17.90
N GLU A 123 -6.18 21.63 19.15
CA GLU A 123 -6.90 22.31 20.24
C GLU A 123 -5.86 22.92 21.20
N ASP A 124 -5.94 24.23 21.45
CA ASP A 124 -5.09 24.99 22.40
C ASP A 124 -3.58 24.67 22.37
N GLY A 125 -3.00 24.60 21.16
CA GLY A 125 -1.57 24.30 20.96
C GLY A 125 -1.19 22.82 21.14
N ASP A 126 -2.18 21.94 21.22
CA ASP A 126 -2.06 20.50 21.36
C ASP A 126 -2.98 19.77 20.35
N PHE A 127 -3.12 18.45 20.47
CA PHE A 127 -4.03 17.65 19.67
C PHE A 127 -4.99 16.83 20.53
N VAL A 128 -6.26 16.83 20.15
CA VAL A 128 -7.32 16.00 20.72
C VAL A 128 -7.96 15.11 19.68
N PHE A 129 -8.76 14.14 20.14
CA PHE A 129 -9.51 13.27 19.26
C PHE A 129 -10.57 14.08 18.48
N SER A 130 -10.62 13.90 17.17
CA SER A 130 -11.56 14.61 16.28
C SER A 130 -12.99 14.07 16.33
N GLY A 131 -13.21 12.84 16.79
CA GLY A 131 -14.55 12.25 16.71
C GLY A 131 -14.91 11.88 15.28
N GLU A 132 -16.07 12.35 14.85
CA GLU A 132 -16.61 12.18 13.49
C GLU A 132 -16.49 13.47 12.66
N ASP A 133 -15.93 14.54 13.24
CA ASP A 133 -15.71 15.81 12.56
C ASP A 133 -14.83 15.58 11.33
N ARG A 134 -15.25 16.10 10.18
CA ARG A 134 -14.48 16.10 8.94
C ARG A 134 -13.43 17.20 8.96
N VAL A 135 -12.46 17.11 8.06
CA VAL A 135 -11.53 18.22 7.82
C VAL A 135 -12.29 19.53 7.53
N SER A 136 -13.37 19.47 6.75
CA SER A 136 -14.24 20.61 6.47
C SER A 136 -14.82 21.27 7.71
N ASP A 137 -15.18 20.49 8.72
CA ASP A 137 -15.81 20.99 9.95
C ASP A 137 -14.78 21.69 10.86
N ILE A 138 -13.53 21.23 10.81
CA ILE A 138 -12.43 21.71 11.68
C ILE A 138 -11.71 22.92 11.08
N TRP A 139 -11.52 22.93 9.76
CA TRP A 139 -10.75 23.94 9.02
C TRP A 139 -11.58 24.80 8.06
N GLY A 140 -12.88 24.55 7.87
CA GLY A 140 -13.74 25.24 6.89
C GLY A 140 -13.79 26.77 7.02
N GLU A 141 -13.66 27.28 8.24
CA GLU A 141 -13.68 28.72 8.52
C GLU A 141 -12.28 29.31 8.74
N LYS A 142 -11.22 28.51 8.56
CA LYS A 142 -9.84 28.90 8.84
C LYS A 142 -9.01 28.91 7.56
N ARG A 143 -8.06 29.85 7.49
CA ARG A 143 -7.01 29.76 6.49
C ARG A 143 -6.03 28.67 6.90
N MET A 144 -5.97 27.60 6.13
CA MET A 144 -5.02 26.50 6.37
C MET A 144 -3.57 26.95 6.15
N THR A 145 -2.68 26.50 7.04
CA THR A 145 -1.23 26.60 6.85
C THR A 145 -0.68 25.33 6.19
N PRO A 146 0.57 25.34 5.68
CA PRO A 146 1.23 24.11 5.21
C PRO A 146 1.22 23.00 6.27
N GLU A 147 1.43 23.34 7.55
CA GLU A 147 1.44 22.38 8.66
C GLU A 147 0.08 21.73 8.87
N ASP A 148 -1.02 22.47 8.67
CA ASP A 148 -2.38 21.91 8.70
C ASP A 148 -2.55 20.85 7.59
N VAL A 149 -2.13 21.18 6.36
CA VAL A 149 -2.18 20.27 5.21
C VAL A 149 -1.37 19.00 5.48
N GLU A 150 -0.16 19.15 6.00
CA GLU A 150 0.71 18.02 6.33
C GLU A 150 0.14 17.16 7.44
N HIS A 151 -0.49 17.76 8.45
CA HIS A 151 -1.20 17.03 9.49
C HIS A 151 -2.34 16.21 8.90
N ILE A 152 -3.22 16.81 8.08
CA ILE A 152 -4.35 16.13 7.42
C ILE A 152 -3.88 14.95 6.58
N ILE A 153 -2.90 15.17 5.70
CA ILE A 153 -2.33 14.11 4.86
C ILE A 153 -1.68 13.01 5.71
N SER A 154 -1.08 13.35 6.84
CA SER A 154 -0.48 12.35 7.74
C SER A 154 -1.52 11.44 8.45
N MET A 155 -2.80 11.80 8.39
CA MET A 155 -3.91 11.02 8.96
C MET A 155 -4.65 10.17 7.92
N THR A 156 -4.23 10.20 6.65
CA THR A 156 -4.66 9.23 5.65
C THR A 156 -3.65 8.10 5.51
N PHE A 157 -4.19 6.87 5.49
CA PHE A 157 -3.44 5.63 5.46
C PHE A 157 -3.83 4.78 4.25
N VAL A 158 -4.13 5.46 3.13
CA VAL A 158 -4.36 4.85 1.82
C VAL A 158 -3.10 4.12 1.31
N ASP A 159 -3.29 3.17 0.39
CA ASP A 159 -2.24 2.30 -0.14
C ASP A 159 -1.23 3.05 -1.02
N VAL A 160 -1.69 4.10 -1.69
CA VAL A 160 -0.86 5.06 -2.40
C VAL A 160 -1.27 6.43 -1.90
N ARG A 161 -0.33 7.21 -1.38
CA ARG A 161 -0.62 8.53 -0.80
C ARG A 161 -0.01 9.62 -1.67
N LEU A 162 -0.82 10.62 -2.00
CA LEU A 162 -0.33 11.82 -2.65
C LEU A 162 0.17 12.83 -1.61
N LYS A 163 1.39 13.30 -1.83
CA LYS A 163 2.04 14.47 -1.24
C LYS A 163 2.57 15.33 -2.40
N ASN A 164 3.66 16.06 -2.21
CA ASN A 164 4.47 16.59 -3.31
C ASN A 164 5.17 15.50 -4.16
N TYR A 165 4.90 14.23 -3.84
CA TYR A 165 5.31 13.00 -4.51
C TYR A 165 4.22 11.95 -4.32
N VAL A 166 4.21 10.90 -5.13
CA VAL A 166 3.35 9.73 -4.95
C VAL A 166 4.10 8.71 -4.10
N GLU A 167 3.56 8.36 -2.94
CA GLU A 167 4.14 7.39 -2.01
C GLU A 167 3.40 6.05 -2.11
N ILE A 168 4.08 4.98 -2.55
CA ILE A 168 3.53 3.63 -2.70
C ILE A 168 3.82 2.82 -1.43
N ARG A 169 2.77 2.33 -0.75
CA ARG A 169 2.82 1.92 0.67
C ARG A 169 2.40 0.46 0.93
N GLY A 170 1.98 -0.25 -0.10
CA GLY A 170 1.40 -1.59 0.04
C GLY A 170 2.38 -2.73 0.30
N ALA A 171 3.68 -2.54 0.07
CA ALA A 171 4.68 -3.59 0.26
C ALA A 171 5.00 -3.88 1.74
N ASP A 172 5.26 -5.15 2.06
CA ASP A 172 5.86 -5.53 3.34
C ASP A 172 7.31 -5.03 3.40
N SER A 173 7.88 -5.01 4.60
CA SER A 173 9.33 -4.92 4.75
C SER A 173 9.96 -6.25 4.34
N MET A 174 11.09 -6.19 3.63
CA MET A 174 11.76 -7.37 3.07
C MET A 174 13.27 -7.30 3.31
N PRO A 175 14.03 -8.40 3.12
CA PRO A 175 15.49 -8.33 3.06
C PRO A 175 16.00 -7.38 1.96
N ALA A 176 17.24 -6.92 2.10
CA ALA A 176 17.79 -5.83 1.29
C ALA A 176 17.78 -6.12 -0.23
N GLU A 177 18.02 -7.37 -0.64
CA GLU A 177 17.98 -7.81 -2.03
C GLU A 177 16.58 -7.67 -2.65
N TYR A 178 15.52 -7.94 -1.90
CA TYR A 178 14.14 -7.79 -2.34
C TYR A 178 13.67 -6.32 -2.26
N MET A 179 14.21 -5.53 -1.33
CA MET A 179 13.99 -4.08 -1.35
C MET A 179 14.57 -3.44 -2.63
N LYS A 180 15.75 -3.90 -3.08
CA LYS A 180 16.34 -3.47 -4.36
C LYS A 180 15.51 -3.94 -5.55
N ALA A 181 15.00 -5.18 -5.53
CA ALA A 181 14.09 -5.68 -6.56
C ALA A 181 12.81 -4.83 -6.65
N TYR A 182 12.23 -4.47 -5.50
CA TYR A 182 11.07 -3.59 -5.45
C TYR A 182 11.37 -2.18 -5.99
N LEU A 183 12.54 -1.62 -5.67
CA LEU A 183 12.97 -0.35 -6.23
C LEU A 183 13.15 -0.41 -7.75
N ALA A 184 13.78 -1.48 -8.26
CA ALA A 184 13.94 -1.70 -9.69
C ALA A 184 12.59 -1.86 -10.40
N LEU A 185 11.65 -2.61 -9.82
CA LEU A 185 10.29 -2.74 -10.35
C LEU A 185 9.60 -1.36 -10.44
N VAL A 186 9.61 -0.58 -9.36
CA VAL A 186 9.00 0.76 -9.35
C VAL A 186 9.68 1.68 -10.37
N LYS A 187 11.02 1.64 -10.47
CA LYS A 187 11.73 2.42 -11.49
C LYS A 187 11.30 2.03 -12.90
N GLY A 188 11.32 0.74 -13.25
CA GLY A 188 10.97 0.26 -14.57
C GLY A 188 9.51 0.56 -14.97
N VAL A 189 8.58 0.54 -14.00
CA VAL A 189 7.16 0.82 -14.27
C VAL A 189 6.85 2.32 -14.40
N PHE A 190 7.46 3.17 -13.57
CA PHE A 190 6.99 4.56 -13.40
C PHE A 190 7.91 5.62 -13.99
N PHE A 191 9.16 5.28 -14.31
CA PHE A 191 10.12 6.28 -14.78
C PHE A 191 9.86 6.67 -16.24
N GLN A 192 9.43 5.72 -17.07
CA GLN A 192 8.89 5.96 -18.41
C GLN A 192 7.37 5.79 -18.40
N SER A 193 6.67 6.48 -19.30
CA SER A 193 5.21 6.50 -19.33
C SER A 193 4.60 5.26 -20.00
N GLU A 194 5.39 4.55 -20.78
CA GLU A 194 5.01 3.52 -21.73
C GLU A 194 4.40 2.31 -21.03
N VAL A 195 5.09 1.80 -20.00
CA VAL A 195 4.60 0.69 -19.16
C VAL A 195 3.28 1.05 -18.49
N ALA A 196 3.20 2.24 -17.89
CA ALA A 196 2.00 2.72 -17.23
C ALA A 196 0.81 2.88 -18.21
N LYS A 197 1.06 3.45 -19.39
CA LYS A 197 0.04 3.62 -20.45
C LYS A 197 -0.47 2.28 -20.97
N ASP A 198 0.44 1.34 -21.22
CA ASP A 198 0.10 0.01 -21.71
C ASP A 198 -0.75 -0.75 -20.68
N LEU A 199 -0.32 -0.78 -19.40
CA LEU A 199 -1.10 -1.39 -18.31
C LEU A 199 -2.50 -0.79 -18.18
N LEU A 200 -2.61 0.54 -18.16
CA LEU A 200 -3.91 1.23 -18.04
C LEU A 200 -4.81 1.01 -19.26
N SER A 201 -4.24 0.79 -20.45
CA SER A 201 -5.01 0.49 -21.66
C SER A 201 -5.52 -0.97 -21.70
N ARG A 202 -4.78 -1.90 -21.10
CA ARG A 202 -5.14 -3.33 -21.06
C ARG A 202 -6.14 -3.65 -19.97
N TYR A 203 -6.01 -3.00 -18.80
CA TYR A 203 -6.77 -3.33 -17.60
C TYR A 203 -7.64 -2.15 -17.14
N HIS A 204 -8.90 -2.15 -17.59
CA HIS A 204 -9.92 -1.21 -17.14
C HIS A 204 -10.54 -1.72 -15.84
N VAL A 205 -9.87 -1.43 -14.71
CA VAL A 205 -10.23 -1.96 -13.39
C VAL A 205 -10.97 -0.94 -12.55
N THR A 206 -11.81 -1.45 -11.66
CA THR A 206 -12.40 -0.69 -10.56
C THR A 206 -11.67 -0.98 -9.24
N ILE A 207 -11.96 -0.20 -8.20
CA ILE A 207 -11.49 -0.48 -6.83
C ILE A 207 -11.95 -1.87 -6.37
N GLU A 208 -13.16 -2.29 -6.75
CA GLU A 208 -13.70 -3.61 -6.41
C GLU A 208 -12.90 -4.73 -7.09
N ASP A 209 -12.40 -4.53 -8.32
CA ASP A 209 -11.56 -5.52 -9.00
C ASP A 209 -10.19 -5.68 -8.31
N ILE A 210 -9.63 -4.57 -7.82
CA ILE A 210 -8.43 -4.61 -6.96
C ILE A 210 -8.72 -5.41 -5.69
N HIS A 211 -9.86 -5.16 -5.04
CA HIS A 211 -10.26 -5.89 -3.84
C HIS A 211 -10.39 -7.40 -4.11
N LYS A 212 -11.08 -7.79 -5.18
CA LYS A 212 -11.22 -9.19 -5.62
C LYS A 212 -9.87 -9.85 -5.91
N ALA A 213 -8.95 -9.14 -6.57
CA ALA A 213 -7.59 -9.63 -6.79
C ALA A 213 -6.89 -9.90 -5.45
N ASN A 214 -6.92 -8.96 -4.51
CA ASN A 214 -6.33 -9.16 -3.18
C ASN A 214 -6.96 -10.32 -2.41
N GLN A 215 -8.27 -10.51 -2.48
CA GLN A 215 -8.94 -11.66 -1.87
C GLN A 215 -8.47 -12.99 -2.49
N SER A 216 -8.35 -13.05 -3.82
CA SER A 216 -7.82 -14.23 -4.52
C SER A 216 -6.39 -14.53 -4.07
N LEU A 217 -5.53 -13.51 -4.01
CA LEU A 217 -4.13 -13.68 -3.62
C LEU A 217 -3.97 -14.02 -2.14
N SER A 218 -4.76 -13.44 -1.24
CA SER A 218 -4.71 -13.75 0.20
C SER A 218 -5.08 -15.20 0.48
N ARG A 219 -5.97 -15.79 -0.33
CA ARG A 219 -6.37 -17.19 -0.23
C ARG A 219 -5.37 -18.13 -0.92
N ASP A 220 -4.99 -17.82 -2.15
CA ASP A 220 -4.37 -18.80 -3.05
C ASP A 220 -2.91 -18.47 -3.42
N GLY A 221 -2.39 -17.30 -3.04
CA GLY A 221 -1.05 -16.84 -3.41
C GLY A 221 -0.86 -16.85 -4.93
N TYR A 222 0.20 -17.50 -5.41
CA TYR A 222 0.46 -17.67 -6.84
C TYR A 222 -0.50 -18.62 -7.57
N GLN A 223 -1.35 -19.37 -6.86
CA GLN A 223 -2.45 -20.13 -7.48
C GLN A 223 -3.69 -19.25 -7.72
N GLY A 224 -3.67 -18.01 -7.22
CA GLY A 224 -4.73 -17.04 -7.41
C GLY A 224 -4.68 -16.34 -8.77
N LYS A 225 -5.51 -15.30 -8.91
CA LYS A 225 -5.62 -14.50 -10.13
C LYS A 225 -5.60 -13.01 -9.83
N ILE A 226 -5.04 -12.25 -10.77
CA ILE A 226 -5.08 -10.79 -10.82
C ILE A 226 -5.87 -10.41 -12.07
N TYR A 227 -7.03 -9.78 -11.89
CA TYR A 227 -7.94 -9.37 -12.98
C TYR A 227 -8.28 -10.51 -13.97
N GLY A 228 -8.46 -11.72 -13.45
CA GLY A 228 -8.76 -12.92 -14.24
C GLY A 228 -7.53 -13.64 -14.84
N VAL A 229 -6.35 -13.01 -14.81
CA VAL A 229 -5.07 -13.57 -15.27
C VAL A 229 -4.42 -14.36 -14.12
N PRO A 230 -3.84 -15.55 -14.36
CA PRO A 230 -3.04 -16.26 -13.35
C PRO A 230 -1.98 -15.33 -12.73
N ALA A 231 -1.85 -15.37 -11.40
CA ALA A 231 -1.02 -14.41 -10.67
C ALA A 231 0.47 -14.45 -11.08
N ASP A 232 1.00 -15.64 -11.37
CA ASP A 232 2.35 -15.83 -11.90
C ASP A 232 2.53 -15.21 -13.28
N GLN A 233 1.54 -15.32 -14.16
CA GLN A 233 1.58 -14.70 -15.49
C GLN A 233 1.52 -13.19 -15.40
N PHE A 234 0.59 -12.62 -14.61
CA PHE A 234 0.49 -11.17 -14.44
C PHE A 234 1.76 -10.58 -13.81
N THR A 235 2.28 -11.19 -12.75
CA THR A 235 3.51 -10.71 -12.10
C THR A 235 4.75 -10.89 -12.98
N GLY A 236 4.85 -11.98 -13.74
CA GLY A 236 5.92 -12.22 -14.68
C GLY A 236 5.93 -11.21 -15.83
N GLU A 237 4.77 -10.93 -16.43
CA GLU A 237 4.61 -9.92 -17.47
C GLU A 237 4.99 -8.53 -16.95
N LEU A 238 4.49 -8.15 -15.76
CA LEU A 238 4.83 -6.87 -15.13
C LEU A 238 6.34 -6.72 -14.91
N LEU A 239 7.03 -7.79 -14.47
CA LEU A 239 8.48 -7.79 -14.28
C LEU A 239 9.21 -7.63 -15.62
N GLU A 240 8.79 -8.30 -16.68
CA GLU A 240 9.42 -8.17 -18.00
C GLU A 240 9.20 -6.76 -18.59
N MET A 241 7.99 -6.19 -18.46
CA MET A 241 7.74 -4.80 -18.88
C MET A 241 8.64 -3.80 -18.14
N ALA A 242 8.84 -4.00 -16.82
CA ALA A 242 9.71 -3.15 -16.03
C ALA A 242 11.19 -3.30 -16.45
N LYS A 243 11.62 -4.54 -16.69
CA LYS A 243 12.98 -4.91 -17.10
C LYS A 243 13.41 -4.19 -18.37
N ASP A 244 12.53 -4.09 -19.37
CA ASP A 244 12.81 -3.40 -20.65
C ASP A 244 13.11 -1.89 -20.50
N HIS A 245 12.80 -1.31 -19.34
CA HIS A 245 12.96 0.11 -19.05
C HIS A 245 14.01 0.38 -17.95
N LEU A 246 14.75 -0.66 -17.55
CA LEU A 246 15.91 -0.55 -16.67
C LEU A 246 17.20 -0.39 -17.48
N THR A 247 18.19 0.28 -16.90
CA THR A 247 19.45 0.62 -17.58
C THR A 247 20.63 0.30 -16.68
N ASN A 248 21.87 0.35 -17.17
CA ASN A 248 23.07 0.15 -16.35
C ASN A 248 23.08 -1.20 -15.58
N GLU A 249 22.59 -2.26 -16.23
CA GLU A 249 22.44 -3.60 -15.65
C GLU A 249 21.50 -3.65 -14.44
N GLU A 250 20.61 -2.66 -14.25
CA GLU A 250 19.66 -2.64 -13.14
C GLU A 250 18.62 -3.77 -13.25
N GLU A 251 18.40 -4.34 -14.43
CA GLU A 251 17.49 -5.45 -14.65
C GLU A 251 17.79 -6.67 -13.77
N LYS A 252 19.08 -6.91 -13.45
CA LYS A 252 19.49 -8.00 -12.55
C LYS A 252 18.97 -7.84 -11.11
N PHE A 253 18.59 -6.62 -10.72
CA PHE A 253 17.96 -6.43 -9.42
C PHE A 253 16.57 -7.04 -9.35
N LEU A 254 15.92 -7.34 -10.49
CA LEU A 254 14.63 -8.04 -10.52
C LEU A 254 14.76 -9.55 -10.30
N ASP A 255 15.96 -10.13 -10.41
CA ASP A 255 16.19 -11.58 -10.31
C ASP A 255 15.56 -12.24 -9.07
N PRO A 256 15.61 -11.65 -7.86
CA PRO A 256 14.94 -12.24 -6.69
C PRO A 256 13.43 -12.40 -6.88
N PHE A 257 12.77 -11.43 -7.51
CA PHE A 257 11.33 -11.51 -7.80
C PHE A 257 11.03 -12.48 -8.94
N ILE A 258 11.84 -12.48 -10.00
CA ILE A 258 11.71 -13.44 -11.10
C ILE A 258 11.81 -14.88 -10.57
N LEU A 259 12.73 -15.14 -9.64
CA LEU A 259 12.86 -16.45 -9.00
C LEU A 259 11.61 -16.86 -8.22
N LEU A 260 11.02 -15.94 -7.44
CA LEU A 260 9.77 -16.19 -6.70
C LEU A 260 8.61 -16.52 -7.64
N VAL A 261 8.45 -15.76 -8.72
CA VAL A 261 7.43 -15.98 -9.75
C VAL A 261 7.60 -17.34 -10.42
N ASN A 262 8.82 -17.66 -10.86
CA ASN A 262 9.14 -18.94 -11.50
C ASN A 262 8.86 -20.15 -10.59
N GLN A 263 9.13 -20.00 -9.30
CA GLN A 263 8.87 -21.02 -8.29
C GLN A 263 7.43 -20.99 -7.73
N LYS A 264 6.62 -20.00 -8.14
CA LYS A 264 5.26 -19.76 -7.65
C LYS A 264 5.19 -19.74 -6.11
N THR A 265 6.13 -19.04 -5.48
CA THR A 265 6.31 -19.01 -4.02
C THR A 265 6.54 -17.59 -3.52
N THR A 266 6.27 -17.31 -2.24
CA THR A 266 6.52 -16.00 -1.61
C THR A 266 7.65 -16.10 -0.58
N LEU A 267 8.18 -14.95 -0.12
CA LEU A 267 9.18 -14.94 0.96
C LEU A 267 8.61 -15.61 2.23
N ALA A 268 7.34 -15.32 2.55
CA ALA A 268 6.64 -15.93 3.66
C ALA A 268 6.54 -17.46 3.52
N ALA A 269 6.15 -17.96 2.34
CA ALA A 269 6.05 -19.39 2.08
C ALA A 269 7.42 -20.09 2.17
N GLU A 270 8.48 -19.49 1.61
CA GLU A 270 9.85 -20.03 1.70
C GLU A 270 10.36 -20.06 3.14
N TYR A 271 10.06 -19.03 3.94
CA TYR A 271 10.39 -19.02 5.36
C TYR A 271 9.71 -20.19 6.08
N GLN A 272 8.41 -20.39 5.88
CA GLN A 272 7.67 -21.49 6.50
C GLN A 272 8.23 -22.85 6.09
N LYS A 273 8.46 -23.09 4.80
CA LYS A 273 9.06 -24.35 4.30
C LYS A 273 10.39 -24.67 4.98
N LYS A 274 11.29 -23.67 5.08
CA LYS A 274 12.62 -23.84 5.70
C LYS A 274 12.56 -24.04 7.21
N ASN A 275 11.57 -23.47 7.88
CA ASN A 275 11.51 -23.44 9.35
C ASN A 275 10.41 -24.32 9.96
N LEU A 276 9.64 -25.05 9.14
CA LEU A 276 8.44 -25.79 9.58
C LEU A 276 8.70 -26.71 10.79
N ARG A 277 9.84 -27.43 10.79
CA ARG A 277 10.25 -28.31 11.89
C ARG A 277 10.59 -27.59 13.20
N ARG A 278 11.05 -26.34 13.12
CA ARG A 278 11.33 -25.49 14.28
C ARG A 278 10.06 -24.82 14.80
N ILE A 279 9.10 -24.54 13.92
CA ILE A 279 7.87 -23.83 14.27
C ILE A 279 6.82 -24.75 14.90
N LEU A 280 6.81 -26.04 14.54
CA LEU A 280 5.86 -27.03 15.08
C LEU A 280 6.31 -27.69 16.40
N LYS A 281 7.49 -27.34 16.92
CA LYS A 281 8.00 -27.77 18.24
C LYS A 281 7.81 -26.65 19.25
#